data_AF-A0A061QYJ7-F1
#
_entry.id   AF-A0A061QYJ7-F1
#
_cell.length_a   1.000
_cell.length_b   1.000
_cell.length_c   1.000
_cell.angle_alpha   90.00
_cell.angle_beta   90.00
_cell.angle_gamma   90.00
#
_symmetry.space_group_name_H-M   'P 1'
#
loop_
_entity.id
_entity.type
_entity.pdbx_description
1 polymer ?
#
loop_
_entity_poly.entity_id
_entity_poly.type
_entity_poly.pdbx_seq_one_letter_code
_entity_poly.pdbx_strand_id
1 'polypeptide(L)'
;MSWRGTRGGVIAAKMGHDVIMTPTSHCYFDYRQSKRPGEPGAWYALLPIETVYEFDPMLEPLPPPPDVVNGQPSSVCVAADEALTDKEKSHILGGQANVWTEYIGDEETVEYMLLLRLCALAEALWTPRESRSWDCFRLRLDQHVKHLDFMGLRYRGLDQEGEGEGTDGDSEAAEEHPPMEE
;
A
#
# COMPACT_ATOMS: atom_id res chain seq x y z
N MET A 1 14.25 -9.60 3.17
CA MET A 1 13.25 -8.55 2.88
C MET A 1 13.85 -7.55 1.92
N SER A 2 13.23 -7.30 0.75
CA SER A 2 13.72 -6.34 -0.24
C SER A 2 12.78 -5.14 -0.31
N TRP A 3 13.20 -4.02 0.29
CA TRP A 3 12.33 -2.87 0.51
C TRP A 3 12.57 -1.67 -0.43
N ARG A 4 13.81 -1.42 -0.86
CA ARG A 4 14.11 -0.32 -1.81
C ARG A 4 13.59 -0.56 -3.23
N GLY A 5 13.04 -1.73 -3.49
CA GLY A 5 12.66 -2.25 -4.80
C GLY A 5 12.78 -3.76 -4.84
N THR A 6 12.52 -4.38 -5.99
CA THR A 6 12.57 -5.84 -6.15
C THR A 6 13.96 -6.36 -6.52
N ARG A 7 14.85 -5.51 -7.04
CA ARG A 7 16.21 -5.87 -7.48
C ARG A 7 17.03 -6.62 -6.43
N GLY A 8 17.04 -6.13 -5.18
CA GLY A 8 17.78 -6.78 -4.10
C GLY A 8 17.25 -8.20 -3.80
N GLY A 9 15.94 -8.36 -3.86
CA GLY A 9 15.26 -9.64 -3.72
C GLY A 9 15.58 -10.60 -4.86
N VAL A 10 15.57 -10.14 -6.11
CA VAL A 10 15.97 -10.95 -7.28
C VAL A 10 17.39 -11.47 -7.12
N ILE A 11 18.35 -10.61 -6.75
CA ILE A 11 19.75 -11.01 -6.55
C ILE A 11 19.86 -12.04 -5.42
N ALA A 12 19.17 -11.82 -4.29
CA ALA A 12 19.18 -12.76 -3.18
C ALA A 12 18.59 -14.12 -3.55
N ALA A 13 17.48 -14.15 -4.31
CA ALA A 13 16.87 -15.38 -4.81
C ALA A 13 17.80 -16.15 -5.78
N LYS A 14 18.52 -15.44 -6.68
CA LYS A 14 19.55 -16.05 -7.55
C LYS A 14 20.70 -16.66 -6.74
N MET A 15 20.99 -16.12 -5.56
CA MET A 15 21.99 -16.67 -4.63
C MET A 15 21.43 -17.82 -3.77
N GLY A 16 20.17 -18.22 -3.95
CA GLY A 16 19.52 -19.30 -3.21
C GLY A 16 19.03 -18.88 -1.81
N HIS A 17 18.87 -17.59 -1.55
CA HIS A 17 18.29 -17.09 -0.31
C HIS A 17 16.79 -16.88 -0.44
N ASP A 18 16.07 -17.21 0.63
CA ASP A 18 14.64 -16.95 0.69
C ASP A 18 14.34 -15.45 0.89
N VAL A 19 13.35 -14.95 0.17
CA VAL A 19 13.06 -13.51 0.06
C VAL A 19 11.59 -13.23 0.30
N ILE A 20 11.34 -12.19 1.10
CA ILE A 20 10.06 -11.49 1.18
C ILE A 20 10.21 -10.16 0.42
N MET A 21 9.36 -9.94 -0.57
CA MET A 21 9.33 -8.72 -1.38
C MET A 21 8.47 -7.65 -0.69
N THR A 22 9.04 -6.48 -0.42
CA THR A 22 8.33 -5.38 0.25
C THR A 22 8.67 -4.03 -0.38
N PRO A 23 8.66 -3.89 -1.72
CA PRO A 23 9.15 -2.67 -2.34
C PRO A 23 8.32 -1.45 -1.92
N THR A 24 8.99 -0.32 -1.67
CA THR A 24 8.34 0.97 -1.37
C THR A 24 7.31 1.38 -2.41
N SER A 25 7.46 0.93 -3.66
CA SER A 25 6.51 1.20 -4.73
C SER A 25 5.14 0.53 -4.58
N HIS A 26 4.99 -0.50 -3.73
CA HIS A 26 3.74 -1.28 -3.62
C HIS A 26 3.33 -1.61 -2.18
N CYS A 27 4.26 -1.59 -1.23
CA CYS A 27 4.06 -2.23 0.08
C CYS A 27 4.14 -1.27 1.27
N TYR A 28 4.31 0.04 1.07
CA TYR A 28 4.47 1.03 2.15
C TYR A 28 3.17 1.82 2.34
N PHE A 29 2.31 1.33 3.22
CA PHE A 29 0.96 1.86 3.44
C PHE A 29 0.97 3.10 4.32
N ASP A 30 2.12 3.54 4.82
CA ASP A 30 2.31 4.89 5.37
C ASP A 30 2.32 5.98 4.29
N TYR A 31 2.44 5.62 3.00
CA TYR A 31 2.35 6.57 1.89
C TYR A 31 0.90 7.00 1.67
N ARG A 32 0.72 8.26 1.26
CA ARG A 32 -0.59 8.84 0.95
C ARG A 32 -1.33 8.02 -0.10
N GLN A 33 -2.64 7.91 0.02
CA GLN A 33 -3.46 7.22 -0.98
C GLN A 33 -3.90 8.16 -2.10
N SER A 34 -3.93 9.47 -1.84
CA SER A 34 -4.31 10.50 -2.80
C SER A 34 -3.48 11.77 -2.67
N LYS A 35 -3.61 12.68 -3.64
CA LYS A 35 -2.99 14.03 -3.58
C LYS A 35 -3.88 15.07 -2.88
N ARG A 36 -5.00 14.66 -2.29
CA ARG A 36 -5.95 15.58 -1.65
C ARG A 36 -5.25 16.34 -0.51
N PRO A 37 -5.55 17.65 -0.34
CA PRO A 37 -5.12 18.37 0.85
C PRO A 37 -5.62 17.64 2.11
N GLY A 38 -4.76 17.50 3.12
CA GLY A 38 -5.11 16.82 4.36
C GLY A 38 -5.03 15.28 4.33
N GLU A 39 -4.67 14.66 3.19
CA GLU A 39 -4.45 13.21 3.16
C GLU A 39 -3.34 12.80 4.15
N PRO A 40 -3.62 11.87 5.10
CA PRO A 40 -2.66 11.43 6.10
C PRO A 40 -1.51 10.61 5.48
N GLY A 41 -0.41 10.47 6.22
CA GLY A 41 0.77 9.72 5.79
C GLY A 41 1.90 10.58 5.20
N ALA A 42 2.91 9.89 4.66
CA ALA A 42 4.14 10.49 4.16
C ALA A 42 3.86 11.47 3.01
N TRP A 43 4.15 12.75 3.24
CA TRP A 43 3.83 13.84 2.31
C TRP A 43 4.52 13.76 0.96
N TYR A 44 5.64 13.03 0.88
CA TYR A 44 6.51 12.95 -0.29
C TYR A 44 6.22 11.73 -1.20
N ALA A 45 5.30 10.85 -0.81
CA ALA A 45 5.05 9.60 -1.52
C ALA A 45 3.55 9.32 -1.69
N LEU A 46 3.20 8.63 -2.77
CA LEU A 46 1.83 8.31 -3.15
C LEU A 46 1.74 6.82 -3.51
N LEU A 47 0.78 6.11 -2.91
CA LEU A 47 0.52 4.71 -3.13
C LEU A 47 -1.00 4.45 -3.14
N PRO A 48 -1.66 4.67 -4.29
CA PRO A 48 -3.08 4.41 -4.44
C PRO A 48 -3.34 2.90 -4.49
N ILE A 49 -4.59 2.50 -4.22
CA ILE A 49 -4.98 1.08 -4.10
C ILE A 49 -4.75 0.30 -5.40
N GLU A 50 -4.91 0.93 -6.55
CA GLU A 50 -4.66 0.37 -7.88
C GLU A 50 -3.19 -0.06 -8.01
N THR A 51 -2.25 0.79 -7.59
CA THR A 51 -0.82 0.47 -7.60
C THR A 51 -0.51 -0.71 -6.69
N VAL A 52 -1.14 -0.80 -5.51
CA VAL A 52 -0.97 -1.97 -4.63
C VAL A 52 -1.50 -3.26 -5.29
N TYR A 53 -2.65 -3.18 -5.96
CA TYR A 53 -3.28 -4.32 -6.62
C TYR A 53 -2.44 -4.86 -7.79
N GLU A 54 -1.74 -3.99 -8.50
CA GLU A 54 -0.85 -4.33 -9.60
C GLU A 54 0.41 -5.08 -9.15
N PHE A 55 0.69 -5.12 -7.83
CA PHE A 55 1.87 -5.75 -7.28
C PHE A 55 2.02 -7.19 -7.75
N ASP A 56 3.25 -7.53 -8.08
CA ASP A 56 3.62 -8.89 -8.41
C ASP A 56 5.03 -9.16 -7.89
N PRO A 57 5.17 -10.04 -6.89
CA PRO A 57 6.47 -10.38 -6.33
C PRO A 57 7.34 -11.21 -7.29
N MET A 58 6.75 -11.76 -8.37
CA MET A 58 7.40 -12.64 -9.34
C MET A 58 7.78 -11.94 -10.65
N LEU A 59 7.33 -10.71 -10.88
CA LEU A 59 7.69 -9.94 -12.07
C LEU A 59 9.13 -9.40 -12.00
N GLU A 60 9.67 -9.17 -13.20
CA GLU A 60 11.00 -8.59 -13.42
C GLU A 60 11.26 -7.35 -12.55
N PRO A 61 12.52 -7.09 -12.20
CA PRO A 61 12.85 -5.99 -11.32
C PRO A 61 12.31 -4.68 -11.87
N LEU A 62 11.51 -3.97 -11.06
CA LEU A 62 11.13 -2.61 -11.37
C LEU A 62 12.41 -1.78 -11.49
N PRO A 63 12.47 -0.84 -12.44
CA PRO A 63 13.59 0.08 -12.51
C PRO A 63 13.75 0.76 -11.14
N PRO A 64 14.99 0.97 -10.67
CA PRO A 64 15.19 1.63 -9.39
C PRO A 64 14.51 3.03 -9.43
N PRO A 65 13.99 3.52 -8.29
CA PRO A 65 13.60 4.93 -8.21
C PRO A 65 14.79 5.81 -8.62
N PRO A 66 14.55 7.05 -9.07
CA PRO A 66 15.57 7.97 -9.59
C PRO A 66 16.50 8.52 -8.49
N ASP A 67 16.93 7.68 -7.55
CA ASP A 67 17.93 7.98 -6.53
C ASP A 67 19.33 7.87 -7.17
N VAL A 68 19.54 8.67 -8.21
CA VAL A 68 20.82 8.86 -8.87
C VAL A 68 21.59 9.88 -8.02
N VAL A 69 22.28 9.44 -6.98
CA VAL A 69 23.28 10.30 -6.32
C VAL A 69 24.40 10.56 -7.33
N ASN A 70 24.51 11.80 -7.80
CA ASN A 70 25.62 12.31 -8.61
C ASN A 70 25.88 11.58 -9.94
N GLY A 71 24.83 11.14 -10.64
CA GLY A 71 24.97 10.60 -12.00
C GLY A 71 25.74 9.28 -12.10
N GLN A 72 26.05 8.63 -10.97
CA GLN A 72 26.77 7.36 -10.95
C GLN A 72 25.84 6.25 -10.42
N PRO A 73 25.73 5.12 -11.14
CA PRO A 73 25.04 3.95 -10.58
C PRO A 73 25.79 3.52 -9.32
N SER A 74 25.06 3.42 -8.20
CA SER A 74 25.54 2.80 -6.96
C SER A 74 26.18 1.46 -7.32
N SER A 75 27.50 1.40 -7.14
CA SER A 75 28.39 0.33 -7.58
C SER A 75 27.92 -1.05 -7.10
N VAL A 76 28.11 -2.04 -7.98
CA VAL A 76 27.90 -3.48 -7.82
C VAL A 76 26.44 -3.91 -7.75
N CYS A 77 25.87 -4.37 -8.87
CA CYS A 77 24.93 -5.48 -8.80
C CYS A 77 24.76 -6.18 -10.16
N VAL A 78 25.04 -7.48 -10.15
CA VAL A 78 24.74 -8.55 -11.13
C VAL A 78 23.47 -8.26 -11.93
N ALA A 79 23.45 -8.67 -13.21
CA ALA A 79 22.32 -8.56 -14.12
C ALA A 79 21.01 -9.06 -13.46
N ALA A 80 20.28 -8.11 -12.87
CA ALA A 80 18.93 -8.32 -12.39
C ALA A 80 17.95 -8.32 -13.58
N ASP A 81 18.39 -7.84 -14.74
CA ASP A 81 17.62 -7.76 -16.00
C ASP A 81 17.31 -9.13 -16.63
N GLU A 82 17.87 -10.22 -16.10
CA GLU A 82 17.50 -11.56 -16.54
C GLU A 82 16.37 -12.10 -15.65
N ALA A 83 15.26 -12.49 -16.29
CA ALA A 83 14.12 -13.14 -15.66
C ALA A 83 14.55 -14.34 -14.79
N LEU A 84 13.92 -14.48 -13.62
CA LEU A 84 14.17 -15.57 -12.70
C LEU A 84 13.76 -16.91 -13.31
N THR A 85 14.60 -17.93 -13.13
CA THR A 85 14.25 -19.33 -13.40
C THR A 85 13.22 -19.84 -12.39
N ASP A 86 12.52 -20.92 -12.70
CA ASP A 86 11.52 -21.50 -11.78
C ASP A 86 12.11 -21.92 -10.43
N LYS A 87 13.38 -22.37 -10.44
CA LYS A 87 14.11 -22.69 -9.21
C LYS A 87 14.33 -21.44 -8.36
N GLU A 88 14.75 -20.33 -8.98
CA GLU A 88 14.99 -19.09 -8.24
C GLU A 88 13.68 -18.44 -7.77
N LYS A 89 12.59 -18.55 -8.54
CA LYS A 89 11.25 -18.12 -8.12
C LYS A 89 10.78 -18.85 -6.86
N SER A 90 11.18 -20.10 -6.67
CA SER A 90 10.81 -20.88 -5.47
C SER A 90 11.36 -20.30 -4.16
N HIS A 91 12.40 -19.45 -4.24
CA HIS A 91 12.94 -18.72 -3.10
C HIS A 91 12.18 -17.42 -2.78
N ILE A 92 11.24 -16.99 -3.64
CA ILE A 92 10.38 -15.84 -3.34
C ILE A 92 9.19 -16.36 -2.53
N LEU A 93 9.22 -16.11 -1.23
CA LEU A 93 8.20 -16.60 -0.29
C LEU A 93 6.89 -15.80 -0.38
N GLY A 94 6.93 -14.58 -0.92
CA GLY A 94 5.75 -13.72 -1.09
C GLY A 94 6.09 -12.25 -0.85
N GLY A 95 5.09 -11.49 -0.42
CA GLY A 95 5.25 -10.09 -0.05
C GLY A 95 4.65 -9.75 1.30
N GLN A 96 4.95 -8.54 1.77
CA GLN A 96 4.50 -8.04 3.06
C GLN A 96 4.17 -6.55 2.94
N ALA A 97 3.07 -6.13 3.57
CA ALA A 97 2.76 -4.72 3.79
C ALA A 97 3.54 -4.18 4.99
N ASN A 98 3.90 -2.91 4.91
CA ASN A 98 4.57 -2.15 5.95
C ASN A 98 3.74 -0.90 6.24
N VAL A 99 3.54 -0.58 7.50
CA VAL A 99 2.96 0.69 7.94
C VAL A 99 3.90 1.28 8.99
N TRP A 100 4.56 2.37 8.62
CA TRP A 100 5.37 3.15 9.54
C TRP A 100 4.52 4.29 10.11
N THR A 101 4.68 4.56 11.40
CA THR A 101 3.77 5.44 12.14
C THR A 101 4.37 6.81 12.44
N GLU A 102 5.40 7.27 11.72
CA GLU A 102 6.02 8.58 12.00
C GLU A 102 5.04 9.75 11.83
N TYR A 103 4.09 9.61 10.89
CA TYR A 103 3.08 10.62 10.56
C TYR A 103 1.65 10.16 10.86
N ILE A 104 1.50 9.04 11.58
CA ILE A 104 0.21 8.42 11.89
C ILE A 104 0.11 8.34 13.42
N GLY A 105 -0.72 9.20 14.02
CA GLY A 105 -0.73 9.42 15.47
C GLY A 105 -1.73 8.56 16.25
N ASP A 106 -2.69 7.95 15.58
CA ASP A 106 -3.84 7.27 16.19
C ASP A 106 -4.24 6.00 15.41
N GLU A 107 -4.96 5.11 16.10
CA GLU A 107 -5.38 3.80 15.57
C GLU A 107 -6.37 3.93 14.40
N GLU A 108 -7.30 4.89 14.46
CA GLU A 108 -8.26 5.15 13.38
C GLU A 108 -7.55 5.54 12.07
N THR A 109 -6.49 6.34 12.15
CA THR A 109 -5.67 6.69 10.99
C THR A 109 -4.84 5.51 10.49
N VAL A 110 -4.39 4.60 11.37
CA VAL A 110 -3.76 3.34 10.94
C VAL A 110 -4.76 2.48 10.15
N GLU A 111 -6.00 2.33 10.64
CA GLU A 111 -7.07 1.63 9.92
C GLU A 111 -7.33 2.30 8.57
N TYR A 112 -7.45 3.63 8.54
CA TYR A 112 -7.69 4.40 7.32
C TYR A 112 -6.62 4.15 6.26
N MET A 113 -5.36 4.05 6.69
CA MET A 113 -4.23 3.79 5.83
C MET A 113 -4.13 2.31 5.42
N LEU A 114 -4.47 1.37 6.28
CA LEU A 114 -4.30 -0.06 5.99
C LEU A 114 -5.46 -0.65 5.19
N LEU A 115 -6.69 -0.34 5.58
CA LEU A 115 -7.88 -1.01 5.09
C LEU A 115 -8.10 -0.73 3.61
N LEU A 116 -8.71 -1.70 2.92
CA LEU A 116 -8.84 -1.82 1.46
C LEU A 116 -7.52 -2.04 0.71
N ARG A 117 -6.44 -1.28 0.99
CA ARG A 117 -5.11 -1.57 0.40
C ARG A 117 -4.57 -2.92 0.84
N LEU A 118 -4.85 -3.32 2.08
CA LEU A 118 -4.51 -4.66 2.56
C LEU A 118 -5.28 -5.74 1.82
N CYS A 119 -6.55 -5.50 1.47
CA CYS A 119 -7.33 -6.41 0.64
C CYS A 119 -6.74 -6.51 -0.78
N ALA A 120 -6.31 -5.39 -1.35
CA ALA A 120 -5.64 -5.37 -2.66
C ALA A 120 -4.33 -6.15 -2.65
N LEU A 121 -3.50 -5.97 -1.61
CA LEU A 121 -2.25 -6.73 -1.49
C LEU A 121 -2.52 -8.23 -1.26
N ALA A 122 -3.51 -8.57 -0.44
CA ALA A 122 -3.90 -9.96 -0.21
C ALA A 122 -4.34 -10.63 -1.53
N GLU A 123 -5.15 -9.94 -2.34
CA GLU A 123 -5.55 -10.41 -3.66
C GLU A 123 -4.34 -10.56 -4.59
N ALA A 124 -3.42 -9.60 -4.57
CA ALA A 124 -2.21 -9.61 -5.40
C ALA A 124 -1.25 -10.77 -5.05
N LEU A 125 -1.21 -11.17 -3.79
CA LEU A 125 -0.35 -12.25 -3.30
C LEU A 125 -0.99 -13.64 -3.37
N TRP A 126 -2.33 -13.72 -3.32
CA TRP A 126 -3.05 -14.98 -3.25
C TRP A 126 -3.61 -15.45 -4.59
N THR A 127 -4.14 -14.53 -5.41
CA THR A 127 -4.81 -14.86 -6.67
C THR A 127 -3.78 -14.94 -7.81
N PRO A 128 -3.75 -16.03 -8.61
CA PRO A 128 -2.87 -16.13 -9.78
C PRO A 128 -3.05 -14.94 -10.72
N ARG A 129 -1.95 -14.42 -11.28
CA ARG A 129 -1.95 -13.16 -12.05
C ARG A 129 -2.96 -13.17 -13.19
N GLU A 130 -3.02 -14.28 -13.93
CA GLU A 130 -3.92 -14.50 -15.06
C GLU A 130 -5.41 -14.50 -14.69
N SER A 131 -5.72 -14.70 -13.42
CA SER A 131 -7.10 -14.72 -12.89
C SER A 131 -7.50 -13.40 -12.22
N ARG A 132 -6.58 -12.45 -12.08
CA ARG A 132 -6.86 -11.14 -11.47
C ARG A 132 -7.60 -10.23 -12.43
N SER A 133 -8.70 -9.64 -11.97
CA SER A 133 -9.45 -8.61 -12.69
C SER A 133 -9.84 -7.49 -11.73
N TRP A 134 -9.46 -6.26 -12.06
CA TRP A 134 -9.76 -5.09 -11.25
C TRP A 134 -11.26 -4.91 -11.02
N ASP A 135 -12.07 -5.05 -12.07
CA ASP A 135 -13.52 -4.92 -11.95
C ASP A 135 -14.13 -5.98 -11.03
N CYS A 136 -13.69 -7.23 -11.15
CA CYS A 136 -14.14 -8.31 -10.27
C CYS A 136 -13.65 -8.14 -8.82
N PHE A 137 -12.46 -7.57 -8.62
CA PHE A 137 -11.94 -7.22 -7.30
C PHE A 137 -12.78 -6.09 -6.68
N ARG A 138 -13.02 -5.02 -7.43
CA ARG A 138 -13.82 -3.87 -6.97
C ARG A 138 -15.24 -4.29 -6.56
N LEU A 139 -15.90 -5.13 -7.35
CA LEU A 139 -17.24 -5.66 -7.00
C LEU A 139 -17.25 -6.45 -5.68
N ARG A 140 -16.19 -7.23 -5.40
CA ARG A 140 -16.06 -7.94 -4.12
C ARG A 140 -15.70 -7.00 -2.98
N LEU A 141 -14.86 -5.99 -3.26
CA LEU A 141 -14.45 -4.99 -2.30
C LEU A 141 -15.64 -4.13 -1.85
N ASP A 142 -16.51 -3.70 -2.77
CA ASP A 142 -17.75 -2.96 -2.48
C ASP A 142 -18.68 -3.74 -1.53
N GLN A 143 -18.71 -5.07 -1.65
CA GLN A 143 -19.45 -5.92 -0.71
C GLN A 143 -18.73 -6.09 0.63
N HIS A 144 -17.39 -6.18 0.62
CA HIS A 144 -16.58 -6.31 1.83
C HIS A 144 -16.63 -5.04 2.70
N VAL A 145 -16.68 -3.86 2.05
CA VAL A 145 -16.82 -2.56 2.71
C VAL A 145 -18.02 -2.53 3.66
N LYS A 146 -19.16 -3.14 3.28
CA LYS A 146 -20.34 -3.25 4.15
C LYS A 146 -20.07 -4.00 5.46
N HIS A 147 -19.13 -4.95 5.45
CA HIS A 147 -18.72 -5.63 6.67
C HIS A 147 -17.81 -4.75 7.53
N LEU A 148 -16.93 -3.96 6.90
CA LEU A 148 -16.10 -2.98 7.61
C LEU A 148 -16.97 -1.90 8.26
N ASP A 149 -18.00 -1.43 7.56
CA ASP A 149 -19.01 -0.50 8.09
C ASP A 149 -19.73 -1.09 9.31
N PHE A 150 -20.17 -2.35 9.20
CA PHE A 150 -20.83 -3.03 10.33
C PHE A 150 -19.91 -3.19 11.55
N MET A 151 -18.60 -3.35 11.32
CA MET A 151 -17.59 -3.42 12.37
C MET A 151 -17.21 -2.04 12.93
N GLY A 152 -17.63 -0.95 12.29
CA GLY A 152 -17.27 0.41 12.68
C GLY A 152 -15.81 0.78 12.43
N LEU A 153 -15.14 0.11 11.47
CA LEU A 153 -13.74 0.35 11.15
C LEU A 153 -13.57 1.55 10.22
N ARG A 154 -12.50 2.33 10.40
CA ARG A 154 -12.20 3.50 9.58
C ARG A 154 -11.39 3.12 8.35
N TYR A 155 -11.94 3.29 7.16
CA TYR A 155 -11.23 3.04 5.89
C TYR A 155 -11.40 4.22 4.92
N ARG A 156 -10.50 4.34 3.94
CA ARG A 156 -10.62 5.36 2.89
C ARG A 156 -11.69 4.98 1.86
N GLY A 157 -12.64 5.88 1.58
CA GLY A 157 -13.63 5.68 0.51
C GLY A 157 -13.00 5.60 -0.89
N LEU A 158 -13.49 4.69 -1.74
CA LEU A 158 -12.98 4.44 -3.09
C LEU A 158 -13.37 5.52 -4.10
N ASP A 159 -14.60 6.03 -4.01
CA ASP A 159 -15.17 7.02 -4.96
C ASP A 159 -14.75 8.46 -4.68
N GLN A 160 -13.86 8.66 -3.71
CA GLN A 160 -13.33 9.97 -3.37
C GLN A 160 -12.23 10.38 -4.37
N GLU A 161 -12.62 10.66 -5.62
CA GLU A 161 -11.89 11.51 -6.57
C GLU A 161 -12.65 12.83 -6.72
N GLY A 162 -12.08 13.94 -6.23
CA GLY A 162 -12.75 15.24 -6.17
C GLY A 162 -13.68 15.44 -4.98
N GLU A 163 -13.54 16.61 -4.35
CA GLU A 163 -14.41 17.19 -3.34
C GLU A 163 -14.34 16.57 -1.93
N GLY A 164 -13.93 17.41 -0.99
CA GLY A 164 -13.87 17.09 0.42
C GLY A 164 -15.24 17.36 1.02
N GLU A 165 -15.90 16.31 1.46
CA GLU A 165 -16.82 16.37 2.58
C GLU A 165 -16.43 15.21 3.47
N GLY A 166 -15.89 15.53 4.65
CA GLY A 166 -15.76 14.56 5.72
C GLY A 166 -17.15 14.02 6.01
N THR A 167 -17.27 12.71 6.17
CA THR A 167 -18.41 12.17 6.90
C THR A 167 -18.20 12.55 8.36
N ASP A 168 -18.46 13.83 8.67
CA ASP A 168 -18.78 14.26 10.02
C ASP A 168 -20.03 13.48 10.39
N GLY A 169 -19.82 12.41 11.13
CA GLY A 169 -20.89 11.78 11.87
C GLY A 169 -21.36 12.79 12.89
N ASP A 170 -22.39 13.56 12.54
CA ASP A 170 -23.21 14.31 13.48
C ASP A 170 -23.77 13.32 14.51
N SER A 171 -23.03 13.11 15.60
CA SER A 171 -23.63 12.83 16.89
C SER A 171 -24.01 14.19 17.47
N GLU A 172 -25.21 14.62 17.13
CA GLU A 172 -25.91 15.74 17.75
C GLU A 172 -26.06 15.44 19.25
N ALA A 173 -25.06 15.82 20.04
CA ALA A 173 -25.13 15.89 21.50
C ALA A 173 -25.20 17.37 21.88
N ALA A 174 -26.43 17.81 22.15
CA ALA A 174 -26.72 19.13 22.69
C ALA A 174 -26.02 19.31 24.05
N GLU A 175 -25.01 20.18 24.11
CA GLU A 175 -24.61 20.88 25.34
C GLU A 175 -24.95 22.36 25.19
N GLU A 176 -26.13 22.73 25.69
CA GLU A 176 -26.49 24.10 26.00
C GLU A 176 -25.60 24.60 27.15
N HIS A 177 -24.64 25.49 26.85
CA HIS A 177 -24.00 26.31 27.88
C HIS A 177 -24.83 27.58 28.11
N PRO A 178 -25.30 27.86 29.34
CA PRO A 178 -25.96 29.12 29.65
C PRO A 178 -24.93 30.27 29.75
N PRO A 179 -25.35 31.52 29.47
CA PRO A 179 -24.47 32.68 29.52
C PRO A 179 -24.10 33.02 30.98
N MET A 180 -22.81 33.26 31.22
CA MET A 180 -22.30 33.84 32.47
C MET A 180 -22.30 35.37 32.32
N GLU A 181 -23.25 36.04 32.99
CA GLU A 181 -23.07 37.39 33.56
C GLU A 181 -22.12 37.23 34.78
N GLU A 182 -21.20 38.11 35.16
CA GLU A 182 -21.03 39.58 35.06
C GLU A 182 -19.55 39.96 34.77
#